data_AF-A0A7T9Z5J0-F1
#
_entry.id   AF-A0A7T9Z5J0-F1
#
_cell.length_a   1.000
_cell.length_b   1.000
_cell.length_c   1.000
_cell.angle_alpha   90.00
_cell.angle_beta   90.00
_cell.angle_gamma   90.00
#
_symmetry.space_group_name_H-M   'P 1'
#
loop_
_entity.id
_entity.type
_entity.pdbx_description
1 polymer ?
#
loop_
_entity_poly.entity_id
_entity_poly.type
_entity_poly.pdbx_seq_one_letter_code
_entity_poly.pdbx_strand_id
1 'polypeptide(L)' 'MAGLSIWHILLFLIIVVLLFGTSKLKGLGRDLGGAVKDFKDSVKNEDQDQKLLAEDTSVIDVSSHTVRDASHTQK' A
#
# COMPACT_ATOMS: atom_id res chain seq x y z
N MET A 1 -33.00 1.44 15.02
CA MET A 1 -31.97 0.53 14.48
C MET A 1 -30.65 0.87 15.15
N ALA A 2 -30.22 0.09 16.13
CA ALA A 2 -28.97 0.32 16.84
C ALA A 2 -27.80 0.00 15.89
N GLY A 3 -27.26 1.03 15.25
CA GLY A 3 -26.05 0.91 14.45
C GLY A 3 -24.89 0.50 15.36
N LEU A 4 -23.99 -0.33 14.83
CA LEU A 4 -22.71 -0.65 15.46
C LEU A 4 -21.88 0.64 15.55
N SER A 5 -22.16 1.45 16.56
CA SER A 5 -21.41 2.67 16.83
C SER A 5 -20.02 2.29 17.31
N ILE A 6 -19.00 2.94 16.76
CA ILE A 6 -17.58 2.75 17.09
C ILE A 6 -17.35 2.72 18.60
N TRP A 7 -18.15 3.47 19.37
CA TRP A 7 -18.10 3.49 20.83
C TRP A 7 -18.34 2.14 21.51
N HIS A 8 -19.24 1.31 20.97
CA HIS A 8 -19.52 -0.01 21.52
C HIS A 8 -18.37 -0.98 21.22
N ILE A 9 -17.77 -0.89 20.04
CA ILE A 9 -16.63 -1.73 19.64
C ILE A 9 -15.42 -1.43 20.53
N LEU A 10 -15.16 -0.15 20.82
CA LEU A 10 -14.04 0.24 21.68
C LEU A 10 -14.22 -0.25 23.12
N LEU A 11 -15.42 -0.13 23.68
CA LEU A 11 -15.73 -0.62 25.02
C LEU A 11 -15.65 -2.16 25.09
N PHE A 12 -16.18 -2.84 24.08
CA PHE A 12 -16.11 -4.30 23.97
C PHE A 12 -14.65 -4.80 23.87
N LEU A 13 -13.82 -4.13 23.07
CA LEU A 13 -12.40 -4.46 22.93
C LEU A 13 -11.67 -4.42 24.27
N ILE A 14 -11.91 -3.38 25.08
CA ILE A 14 -11.30 -3.24 26.41
C ILE A 14 -11.67 -4.43 27.30
N ILE A 15 -12.95 -4.78 27.36
CA ILE A 15 -13.44 -5.89 28.20
C ILE A 15 -12.82 -7.23 27.75
N VAL A 16 -12.77 -7.48 26.44
CA VAL A 16 -12.14 -8.70 25.88
C VAL A 16 -10.66 -8.76 26.24
N VAL A 17 -9.94 -7.64 26.16
CA VAL A 17 -8.51 -7.59 26.51
C VAL A 17 -8.27 -7.86 27.98
N LEU A 18 -9.15 -7.39 28.87
CA LEU A 18 -9.06 -7.70 30.30
C LEU A 18 -9.39 -9.18 30.60
N LEU A 19 -10.39 -9.76 29.94
CA LEU A 19 -10.80 -11.16 30.14
C LEU A 19 -9.74 -12.16 29.64
N PHE A 20 -9.23 -11.94 28.42
CA PHE A 20 -8.24 -12.83 27.81
C PHE A 20 -6.81 -12.52 28.27
N GLY A 21 -6.60 -11.33 28.81
CA GLY A 21 -5.27 -10.78 29.09
C GLY A 21 -4.50 -10.45 27.82
N THR A 22 -3.54 -9.52 27.92
CA THR A 22 -2.74 -9.07 26.78
C THR A 22 -1.77 -10.14 26.26
N SER A 23 -1.39 -11.12 27.09
CA SER A 23 -0.45 -12.19 26.68
C SER A 23 -0.99 -13.10 25.59
N LYS A 24 -2.26 -13.52 25.68
CA LYS A 24 -2.90 -14.39 24.67
C LYS A 24 -3.17 -13.60 23.37
N LEU A 25 -3.63 -12.37 23.51
CA LEU A 25 -3.94 -11.47 22.40
C LEU A 25 -2.69 -11.00 21.65
N LYS A 26 -1.56 -10.83 22.32
CA LYS A 26 -0.30 -10.44 21.67
C LYS A 26 0.29 -11.56 20.81
N GLY A 27 0.19 -12.82 21.25
CA GLY A 27 0.62 -13.97 20.45
C GLY A 27 -0.22 -14.10 19.18
N LEU A 28 -1.53 -14.28 19.35
CA LEU A 28 -2.47 -14.42 18.23
C LEU A 28 -2.54 -13.17 17.35
N GLY A 29 -2.46 -11.99 17.95
CA GLY A 29 -2.48 -10.72 17.25
C GLY A 29 -1.19 -10.44 16.47
N ARG A 30 -0.05 -11.04 16.83
CA ARG A 30 1.16 -10.93 16.02
C ARG A 30 1.09 -11.79 14.77
N ASP A 31 0.53 -13.00 14.89
CA ASP A 31 0.39 -13.92 13.75
C ASP A 31 -0.70 -13.42 12.78
N LEU A 32 -1.88 -13.05 13.31
CA LEU A 32 -2.96 -12.48 12.51
C LEU A 32 -2.62 -11.07 12.00
N GLY A 33 -1.99 -10.25 12.83
CA GLY A 33 -1.59 -8.89 12.47
C GLY A 33 -0.51 -8.86 11.40
N GLY A 34 0.40 -9.85 11.37
CA GLY A 34 1.37 -10.03 10.29
C GLY A 34 0.68 -10.27 8.95
N ALA A 35 -0.21 -11.27 8.89
CA ALA A 35 -0.95 -11.60 7.67
C ALA A 35 -1.80 -10.43 7.15
N VAL A 36 -2.49 -9.71 8.06
CA VAL A 36 -3.29 -8.53 7.69
C VAL A 36 -2.40 -7.35 7.26
N LYS A 37 -1.20 -7.19 7.84
CA LYS A 37 -0.23 -6.17 7.43
C LYS A 37 0.25 -6.43 6.01
N ASP A 38 0.63 -7.67 5.69
CA ASP A 38 1.10 -8.04 4.34
C ASP A 38 -0.03 -7.89 3.30
N PHE A 39 -1.27 -8.20 3.67
CA PHE A 39 -2.45 -7.94 2.82
C PHE A 39 -2.65 -6.44 2.56
N LYS A 40 -2.62 -5.61 3.61
CA LYS A 40 -2.75 -4.14 3.47
C LYS A 40 -1.61 -3.55 2.64
N ASP A 41 -0.39 -4.02 2.87
CA ASP A 41 0.78 -3.55 2.15
C ASP A 41 0.69 -3.95 0.66
N SER A 42 0.23 -5.16 0.34
CA SER A 42 0.02 -5.60 -1.05
C SER A 42 -1.04 -4.75 -1.77
N VAL A 43 -2.20 -4.53 -1.15
CA VAL A 43 -3.26 -3.69 -1.70
C VAL A 43 -2.81 -2.24 -1.88
N LYS A 44 -2.06 -1.69 -0.92
CA LYS A 44 -1.55 -0.32 -1.00
C LYS A 44 -0.47 -0.16 -2.07
N ASN A 45 0.35 -1.19 -2.32
CA ASN A 45 1.34 -1.17 -3.40
C ASN A 45 0.66 -1.21 -4.78
N GLU A 46 -0.43 -1.99 -4.95
CA GLU A 46 -1.24 -1.96 -6.18
C GLU A 46 -1.84 -0.56 -6.44
N ASP A 47 -2.31 0.13 -5.40
CA ASP A 47 -2.81 1.51 -5.50
C ASP A 47 -1.68 2.54 -5.78
N GLN A 48 -0.45 2.28 -5.31
CA GLN A 48 0.71 3.15 -5.56
C GLN A 48 1.34 2.93 -6.94
N ASP A 49 1.33 1.70 -7.46
CA ASP A 49 1.70 1.41 -8.85
C ASP A 49 0.71 2.07 -9.83
N GLN A 50 -0.56 2.20 -9.46
CA GLN A 50 -1.55 2.99 -10.22
C GLN A 50 -1.32 4.51 -10.10
N LYS A 51 -0.71 4.99 -9.00
CA LYS A 51 -0.36 6.42 -8.85
C LYS A 51 0.92 6.80 -9.61
N LEU A 52 1.86 5.87 -9.80
CA LEU A 52 3.06 6.08 -10.62
C LEU A 52 2.73 6.14 -12.12
N LEU A 53 1.63 5.49 -12.55
CA LEU A 53 1.14 5.55 -13.93
C LEU A 53 0.34 6.83 -14.27
N ALA A 54 -0.11 7.59 -13.26
CA ALA A 54 -0.84 8.84 -13.45
C ALA A 54 0.05 10.11 -13.44
N GLU A 55 1.36 9.94 -13.20
CA GLU A 55 2.35 11.03 -13.19
C GLU A 55 3.40 10.84 -14.31
N ASP A 56 3.02 10.22 -15.44
CA ASP A 56 3.85 10.19 -16.67
C ASP A 56 3.03 10.48 -17.95
N THR A 57 1.98 11.30 -17.83
CA THR A 57 1.23 11.84 -18.99
C THR A 57 1.30 13.37 -19.04
N SER A 58 2.47 13.92 -18.73
CA SER A 58 2.74 15.36 -18.86
C SER A 58 4.17 15.63 -19.33
N VAL A 59 4.68 14.88 -20.31
CA VAL A 59 5.72 15.36 -21.25
C VAL A 59 5.89 14.33 -22.36
N ILE A 60 4.96 14.33 -23.33
CA ILE A 60 5.32 13.92 -24.69
C ILE A 60 6.14 15.11 -25.25
N ASP A 61 7.41 15.20 -24.86
CA ASP A 61 8.40 15.98 -25.59
C ASP A 61 8.78 15.17 -26.84
N VAL A 62 7.96 15.34 -27.87
CA VAL A 62 8.34 15.07 -29.25
C VAL A 62 9.34 16.18 -29.62
N SER A 63 10.60 15.95 -29.29
CA SER A 63 11.71 16.76 -29.82
C SER A 63 12.98 15.92 -29.95
N SER A 64 13.01 15.18 -31.06
CA SER A 64 14.19 14.89 -31.88
C SER A 64 15.58 15.10 -31.24
N HIS A 65 16.22 14.03 -30.75
CA HIS A 65 17.69 13.97 -30.79
C HIS A 65 18.32 12.57 -30.73
N THR A 66 17.93 11.62 -31.58
CA THR A 66 18.69 10.35 -31.75
C THR A 66 18.71 9.83 -33.19
N VAL A 67 18.93 10.71 -34.17
CA VAL A 67 19.39 10.30 -35.51
C VAL A 67 20.51 11.24 -35.96
N ARG A 68 21.73 10.95 -35.53
CA ARG A 68 22.96 11.32 -36.25
C ARG A 68 23.71 10.03 -36.53
N ASP A 69 23.16 9.34 -37.52
CA ASP A 69 23.80 8.29 -38.29
C ASP A 69 25.16 8.74 -38.82
N ALA A 70 26.06 7.75 -38.81
CA ALA A 70 26.95 7.39 -39.90
C ALA A 70 28.07 8.37 -40.34
N SER A 71 29.28 7.88 -40.14
CA SER A 71 30.33 7.78 -41.16
C SER A 71 30.79 9.08 -41.84
N HIS A 72 31.73 9.78 -41.20
CA HIS A 72 32.75 10.54 -41.90
C HIS A 72 34.08 9.77 -41.85
N THR A 73 34.22 8.78 -42.74
CA THR A 73 35.52 8.25 -43.17
C THR A 73 35.47 8.05 -44.68
N GLN A 74 35.81 9.12 -45.41
CA GLN A 74 36.36 9.01 -46.75
C GLN A 74 37.06 10.33 -47.11
N LYS A 75 38.36 10.38 -46.86
CA LYS A 75 39.41 10.80 -47.81
C LYS A 75 40.78 10.68 -47.16
#